data_AF-A0A6B3EZR1-F1
#
_entry.id   AF-A0A6B3EZR1-F1
#
_cell.length_a   1.000
_cell.length_b   1.000
_cell.length_c   1.000
_cell.angle_alpha   90.00
_cell.angle_beta   90.00
_cell.angle_gamma   90.00
#
_symmetry.space_group_name_H-M   'P 1'
#
loop_
_entity.id
_entity.type
_entity.pdbx_description
1 polymer ?
#
loop_
_entity_poly.entity_id
_entity_poly.type
_entity_poly.pdbx_seq_one_letter_code
_entity_poly.pdbx_strand_id
1 'polypeptide(L)' 'MPQPSTPDPARTAPGADPAAWTGRDRWGRLADDMLRAVRPYASERHALIRLPGPASASGEWSDGLEGFARTFLL' A
#
# COMPACT_ATOMS: atom_id res chain seq x y z
N MET A 1 2.75 37.93 -37.48
CA MET A 1 2.08 36.97 -36.57
C MET A 1 2.93 36.81 -35.33
N PRO A 2 2.40 36.91 -34.10
CA PRO A 2 3.15 36.51 -32.92
C PRO A 2 3.36 35.00 -32.98
N GLN A 3 4.61 34.56 -32.84
CA GLN A 3 4.99 33.15 -32.77
C GLN A 3 4.44 32.54 -31.47
N PRO A 4 3.94 31.29 -31.46
CA PRO A 4 3.52 30.64 -30.22
C PRO A 4 4.75 30.46 -29.32
N SER A 5 4.64 30.94 -28.07
CA SER A 5 5.68 30.76 -27.06
C SER A 5 5.88 29.27 -26.80
N THR A 6 7.12 28.79 -26.96
CA THR A 6 7.55 27.46 -26.54
C THR A 6 7.19 27.29 -25.06
N PRO A 7 6.51 26.21 -24.65
CA PRO A 7 6.24 25.97 -23.23
C PRO A 7 7.57 25.83 -22.49
N ASP A 8 7.68 26.56 -21.38
CA ASP A 8 8.81 26.52 -20.46
C ASP A 8 9.04 25.08 -19.96
N PRO A 9 10.24 24.48 -20.13
CA PRO A 9 10.54 23.15 -19.62
C PRO A 9 10.41 23.06 -18.09
N ALA A 10 10.36 24.18 -17.38
CA ALA A 10 10.16 24.21 -15.93
C ALA A 10 8.71 23.97 -15.47
N ARG A 11 7.74 23.80 -16.39
CA ARG A 11 6.35 23.41 -16.01
C ARG A 11 6.12 21.90 -15.92
N THR A 12 7.15 21.08 -16.12
CA THR A 12 7.06 19.69 -15.66
C THR A 12 7.15 19.74 -14.14
N ALA A 13 6.04 19.47 -13.45
CA ALA A 13 6.01 19.42 -11.99
C ALA A 13 7.22 18.58 -11.48
N PRO A 14 8.10 19.13 -10.62
CA PRO A 14 9.18 18.34 -10.04
C PRO A 14 8.55 17.32 -9.08
N GLY A 15 8.34 16.09 -9.54
CA GLY A 15 7.73 15.07 -8.68
C GLY A 15 7.23 13.77 -9.31
N ALA A 16 7.55 13.45 -10.56
CA ALA A 16 7.17 12.15 -11.12
C ALA A 16 8.32 11.52 -11.90
N ASP A 17 9.44 11.31 -11.22
CA ASP A 17 10.28 10.18 -11.60
C ASP A 17 9.60 8.91 -11.07
N PRO A 18 9.14 7.97 -11.92
CA PRO A 18 8.62 6.69 -11.45
C PRO A 18 9.62 5.96 -10.56
N ALA A 19 10.93 6.16 -10.78
CA ALA A 19 11.98 5.60 -9.95
C ALA A 19 12.01 6.19 -8.52
N ALA A 20 11.62 7.47 -8.35
CA ALA A 20 11.44 8.09 -7.04
C ALA A 20 10.20 7.54 -6.29
N TRP A 21 9.21 7.00 -7.02
CA TRP A 21 8.05 6.32 -6.44
C TRP A 21 8.33 4.85 -6.07
N THR A 22 9.45 4.25 -6.51
CA THR A 22 9.74 2.81 -6.39
C THR A 22 10.93 2.43 -5.48
N GLY A 23 11.52 3.38 -4.75
CA GLY A 23 12.61 3.09 -3.83
C GLY A 23 12.23 2.11 -2.70
N ARG A 24 13.15 1.20 -2.34
CA ARG A 24 12.96 0.18 -1.27
C ARG A 24 12.44 0.79 0.03
N ASP A 25 13.01 1.90 0.48
CA ASP A 25 12.63 2.55 1.74
C ASP A 25 11.19 3.06 1.72
N ARG A 26 10.71 3.49 0.56
CA ARG A 26 9.32 3.93 0.40
C ARG A 26 8.37 2.74 0.50
N TRP A 27 8.67 1.63 -0.16
CA TRP A 27 7.88 0.41 -0.03
C TRP A 27 7.88 -0.14 1.39
N GLY A 28 9.02 -0.06 2.09
CA GLY A 28 9.13 -0.40 3.51
C GLY A 28 8.18 0.44 4.37
N ARG A 29 8.23 1.78 4.23
CA ARG A 29 7.32 2.68 4.97
C ARG A 29 5.85 2.42 4.68
N LEU A 30 5.49 2.19 3.40
CA LEU A 30 4.12 1.87 3.04
C LEU A 30 3.65 0.56 3.68
N ALA A 31 4.49 -0.48 3.66
CA ALA A 31 4.20 -1.75 4.31
C ALA A 31 4.03 -1.60 5.83
N ASP A 32 4.89 -0.81 6.48
CA ASP A 32 4.77 -0.50 7.91
C ASP A 32 3.45 0.20 8.25
N ASP A 33 3.04 1.15 7.41
CA ASP A 33 1.80 1.90 7.60
C ASP A 33 0.56 1.01 7.42
N MET A 34 0.56 0.14 6.41
CA MET A 34 -0.49 -0.86 6.19
C MET A 34 -0.60 -1.83 7.37
N LEU A 35 0.53 -2.38 7.84
CA LEU A 35 0.55 -3.29 8.99
C LEU A 35 0.10 -2.60 10.28
N ARG A 36 0.47 -1.32 10.48
CA ARG A 36 0.02 -0.54 11.63
C ARG A 36 -1.50 -0.33 11.61
N ALA A 37 -2.09 -0.10 10.43
CA ALA A 37 -3.53 0.09 10.28
C ALA A 37 -4.34 -1.16 10.68
N VAL A 38 -3.81 -2.37 10.44
CA VAL A 38 -4.50 -3.63 10.76
C VAL A 38 -4.10 -4.24 12.11
N ARG A 39 -3.16 -3.64 12.85
CA ARG A 39 -2.69 -4.13 14.16
C ARG A 39 -3.80 -4.48 15.15
N PRO A 40 -4.93 -3.74 15.27
CA PRO A 40 -6.02 -4.11 16.18
C PRO A 40 -6.64 -5.49 15.90
N TYR A 41 -6.47 -6.02 14.69
CA TYR A 41 -7.01 -7.30 14.24
C TYR A 41 -5.96 -8.43 14.26
N ALA A 42 -4.74 -8.15 14.69
CA ALA A 42 -3.67 -9.13 14.70
C ALA A 42 -3.86 -10.17 15.82
N SER A 43 -3.55 -11.44 15.54
CA SER A 43 -3.43 -12.46 16.58
C SER A 43 -2.29 -12.12 17.55
N GLU A 44 -2.31 -12.70 18.76
CA GLU A 44 -1.32 -12.40 19.82
C GLU A 44 0.14 -12.54 19.36
N ARG A 45 0.42 -13.50 18.46
CA ARG A 45 1.75 -13.73 17.89
C ARG A 45 1.97 -13.07 16.53
N HIS A 46 1.06 -12.20 16.09
CA HIS A 46 1.07 -11.48 14.83
C HIS A 46 1.17 -12.36 13.57
N ALA A 47 0.74 -13.63 13.66
CA ALA A 47 0.79 -14.56 12.53
C ALA A 47 -0.45 -14.46 11.62
N LEU A 48 -1.54 -13.87 12.11
CA LEU A 48 -2.85 -13.80 11.44
C LEU A 48 -3.43 -12.40 11.59
N ILE A 49 -4.15 -11.90 10.58
CA ILE A 49 -4.96 -10.69 10.63
C ILE A 49 -6.44 -11.09 10.52
N ARG A 50 -7.16 -11.10 11.65
CA ARG A 50 -8.55 -11.59 11.76
C ARG A 50 -9.53 -10.43 11.73
N LEU A 51 -9.91 -10.03 10.52
CA LEU A 51 -10.90 -8.98 10.31
C LEU A 51 -12.28 -9.40 10.85
N PRO A 52 -13.10 -8.44 11.34
CA PRO A 52 -14.42 -8.76 11.86
C PRO A 52 -15.32 -9.32 10.77
N GLY A 53 -16.09 -10.35 11.11
CA GLY A 53 -17.01 -11.01 10.21
C GLY A 53 -17.17 -12.50 10.54
N PRO A 54 -18.12 -13.19 9.89
CA PRO A 54 -18.22 -14.64 10.00
C PRO A 54 -17.01 -15.30 9.33
N ALA A 55 -16.63 -16.48 9.83
CA ALA A 55 -15.63 -17.30 9.17
C ALA A 55 -16.10 -17.72 7.76
N SER A 56 -15.17 -17.75 6.82
CA SER A 56 -15.42 -18.32 5.49
C SER A 56 -15.55 -19.84 5.55
N ALA A 57 -15.91 -20.45 4.42
CA ALA A 57 -15.92 -21.90 4.26
C ALA A 57 -14.53 -22.54 4.45
N SER A 58 -13.45 -21.78 4.29
CA SER A 58 -12.07 -22.24 4.50
C SER A 58 -11.62 -22.14 5.97
N GLY A 59 -12.43 -21.54 6.84
CA GLY A 59 -12.21 -21.45 8.27
C GLY A 59 -11.29 -20.31 8.70
N GLU A 60 -11.38 -19.95 9.99
CA GLU A 60 -10.78 -18.73 10.55
C GLU A 60 -9.25 -18.64 10.41
N TRP A 61 -8.56 -19.78 10.36
CA TRP A 61 -7.11 -19.80 10.19
C TRP A 61 -6.71 -19.39 8.76
N SER A 62 -7.42 -19.91 7.76
CA SER A 62 -7.25 -19.50 6.37
C SER A 62 -7.60 -18.03 6.19
N ASP A 63 -8.73 -17.59 6.75
CA ASP A 63 -9.16 -16.19 6.69
C ASP A 63 -8.13 -15.23 7.29
N GLY A 64 -7.47 -15.63 8.39
CA GLY A 64 -6.42 -14.86 9.02
C GLY A 64 -5.15 -14.70 8.16
N LEU A 65 -4.79 -15.74 7.40
CA LEU A 65 -3.67 -15.69 6.43
C LEU A 65 -4.04 -14.84 5.21
N GLU A 66 -5.26 -15.00 4.72
CA GLU A 66 -5.79 -14.20 3.63
C GLU A 66 -5.86 -12.71 4.02
N GLY A 67 -6.25 -12.40 5.27
CA GLY A 67 -6.25 -11.04 5.81
C GLY A 67 -4.86 -10.41 5.79
N PHE A 68 -3.80 -11.17 6.10
CA PHE A 68 -2.43 -10.71 5.96
C PHE A 68 -2.08 -10.43 4.49
N ALA A 69 -2.37 -11.36 3.58
CA ALA A 69 -2.06 -11.18 2.16
C ALA A 69 -2.79 -9.98 1.55
N ARG A 70 -4.09 -9.80 1.89
CA ARG A 70 -4.93 -8.71 1.40
C ARG A 70 -4.50 -7.32 1.89
N THR A 71 -3.77 -7.24 3.00
CA THR A 71 -3.27 -5.97 3.54
C THR A 71 -2.38 -5.21 2.54
N PHE A 72 -1.79 -5.90 1.55
CA PHE A 72 -0.82 -5.32 0.61
C PHE A 72 -1.34 -5.15 -0.84
N LEU A 73 -2.63 -5.38 -1.12
CA LEU A 73 -3.19 -5.39 -2.49
C LEU A 73 -3.66 -4.01 -3.01
N LEU A 74 -2.96 -2.91 -2.69
CA LEU A 74 -3.31 -1.57 -3.21
C LEU A 74 -3.16 -1.45 -4.74
#